data_AF-A0A357T089-F1
#
_entry.id   AF-A0A357T089-F1
#
_cell.length_a   1.000
_cell.length_b   1.000
_cell.length_c   1.000
_cell.angle_alpha   90.00
_cell.angle_beta   90.00
_cell.angle_gamma   90.00
#
_symmetry.space_group_name_H-M   'P 1'
#
loop_
_entity.id
_entity.type
_entity.pdbx_description
1 polymer ?
#
loop_
_entity_poly.entity_id
_entity_poly.type
_entity_poly.pdbx_seq_one_letter_code
_entity_poly.pdbx_strand_id
1 'polypeptide(L)'
;FLYNLLLYLLTPFLTIYFTIKEHSKENISFSQRLGFYPQDQLSLTKKGLRIWVHAASVGEVNAIIHFIKLLRQNYPSAWIGISTMTL
;
A
#
# COMPACT_ATOMS: atom_id res chain seq x y z
N PHE A 1 40.43 -12.11 12.59
CA PHE A 1 39.84 -13.42 12.27
C PHE A 1 38.54 -13.69 13.04
N LEU A 2 38.53 -13.57 14.38
CA LEU A 2 37.33 -13.77 15.22
C LEU A 2 36.12 -12.89 14.84
N TYR A 3 36.38 -11.61 14.51
CA TYR A 3 35.35 -10.64 14.12
C TYR A 3 34.58 -11.07 12.85
N ASN A 4 35.30 -11.57 11.84
CA ASN A 4 34.68 -12.01 10.58
C ASN A 4 33.87 -13.28 10.78
N LEU A 5 34.34 -14.21 11.61
CA LEU A 5 33.59 -15.45 11.92
C LEU A 5 32.28 -15.14 12.64
N LEU A 6 32.30 -14.18 13.57
CA LEU A 6 31.10 -13.73 14.27
C LEU A 6 30.09 -13.08 13.30
N LEU A 7 30.57 -12.23 12.38
CA LEU A 7 29.74 -11.61 11.34
C LEU A 7 29.11 -12.67 10.42
N TYR A 8 29.87 -13.66 9.97
CA TYR A 8 29.33 -14.74 9.13
C TYR A 8 28.26 -15.57 9.85
N LEU A 9 28.38 -15.77 11.18
CA LEU A 9 27.39 -16.51 11.96
C LEU A 9 26.13 -15.69 12.24
N LEU A 10 26.27 -14.38 12.45
CA LEU A 10 25.16 -13.44 12.67
C LEU A 10 24.35 -13.19 11.40
N THR A 11 24.99 -13.20 10.22
CA THR A 11 24.35 -12.88 8.94
C THR A 11 23.10 -13.72 8.65
N PRO A 12 23.13 -15.07 8.65
CA PRO A 12 21.93 -15.86 8.37
C PRO A 12 20.84 -15.69 9.44
N PHE A 13 21.23 -15.45 10.70
CA PHE A 13 20.30 -15.23 11.80
C PHE A 13 19.54 -13.90 11.64
N LEU A 14 20.26 -12.84 11.27
CA LEU A 14 19.69 -11.53 10.94
C LEU A 14 18.76 -11.63 9.73
N THR A 15 19.17 -12.31 8.66
CA THR A 15 18.34 -12.50 7.46
C THR A 15 17.01 -13.18 7.80
N ILE A 16 17.05 -14.29 8.55
CA ILE A 16 15.84 -15.01 8.97
C ILE A 16 14.97 -14.13 9.88
N TYR A 17 15.58 -13.43 10.84
CA TYR A 17 14.85 -12.53 11.74
C TYR A 17 14.14 -11.40 10.98
N PHE A 18 14.80 -10.78 10.00
CA PHE A 18 14.18 -9.74 9.17
C PHE A 18 13.07 -10.30 8.27
N THR A 19 13.28 -11.45 7.62
CA THR A 19 12.26 -12.09 6.78
C THR A 19 11.00 -12.47 7.56
N ILE A 20 11.15 -12.95 8.80
CA ILE A 20 10.00 -13.29 9.66
C ILE A 20 9.32 -12.01 10.18
N LYS A 21 10.09 -10.96 10.50
CA LYS A 21 9.56 -9.69 11.02
C LYS A 21 8.80 -8.90 9.96
N GLU A 22 9.24 -8.95 8.71
CA GLU A 22 8.55 -8.32 7.56
C GLU A 22 7.14 -8.89 7.37
N HIS A 23 6.93 -10.14 7.79
CA HIS A 23 5.63 -10.82 7.70
C HIS A 23 4.58 -10.35 8.72
N SER A 24 4.94 -9.48 9.69
CA SER A 24 4.13 -9.27 10.90
C SER A 24 3.45 -7.91 11.05
N LYS A 25 3.60 -6.90 10.18
CA LYS A 25 2.91 -5.61 10.41
C LYS A 25 2.23 -4.94 9.23
N GLU A 26 2.58 -5.25 7.99
CA GLU A 26 1.92 -4.66 6.83
C GLU A 26 1.75 -5.74 5.77
N ASN A 27 0.66 -6.49 5.87
CA ASN A 27 0.29 -7.56 4.96
C ASN A 27 -0.19 -7.02 3.60
N ILE A 28 0.55 -6.08 3.02
CA ILE A 28 0.47 -5.73 1.60
C ILE A 28 1.35 -6.76 0.92
N SER A 29 0.73 -7.88 0.53
CA SER A 29 1.38 -9.01 -0.12
C SER A 29 2.39 -8.51 -1.17
N PHE A 30 3.61 -9.07 -1.17
CA PHE A 30 4.65 -8.74 -2.17
C PHE A 30 4.11 -8.83 -3.61
N SER A 31 3.10 -9.66 -3.84
CA SER A 31 2.31 -9.75 -5.08
C SER A 31 1.62 -8.45 -5.46
N GLN A 32 1.04 -7.71 -4.52
CA GLN A 32 0.45 -6.38 -4.76
C GLN A 32 1.52 -5.35 -5.13
N ARG A 33 2.74 -5.46 -4.57
CA ARG A 33 3.89 -4.59 -4.93
C ARG A 33 4.41 -4.89 -6.35
N LEU A 34 4.29 -6.14 -6.81
CA LEU A 34 4.62 -6.56 -8.18
C LEU A 34 3.46 -6.33 -9.19
N GLY A 35 2.37 -5.68 -8.76
CA GLY A 35 1.22 -5.37 -9.63
C GLY A 35 0.23 -6.53 -9.82
N PHE A 36 0.41 -7.65 -9.13
CA PHE A 36 -0.55 -8.76 -9.09
C PHE A 36 -1.64 -8.47 -8.06
N TYR A 37 -2.64 -7.71 -8.48
CA TYR A 37 -3.88 -7.53 -7.74
C TYR A 37 -4.84 -8.68 -8.06
N PRO A 38 -5.50 -9.30 -7.06
CA PRO A 38 -6.52 -10.31 -7.30
C PRO A 38 -7.60 -9.73 -8.21
N GLN A 39 -7.97 -10.48 -9.25
CA GLN A 39 -8.91 -10.04 -10.28
C GLN A 39 -10.27 -9.65 -9.69
N ASP A 40 -10.63 -10.17 -8.51
CA ASP A 40 -11.85 -9.84 -7.76
C ASP A 40 -11.81 -8.47 -7.05
N GLN A 41 -10.63 -7.90 -6.77
CA GLN A 41 -10.51 -6.49 -6.36
C GLN A 41 -10.53 -5.54 -7.57
N LEU A 42 -10.14 -6.07 -8.74
CA LEU A 42 -10.22 -5.42 -10.05
C LEU A 42 -11.53 -5.70 -10.78
N SER A 43 -12.47 -6.42 -10.15
CA SER A 43 -13.90 -6.46 -10.50
C SER A 43 -14.55 -5.11 -10.19
N LEU A 44 -13.91 -4.05 -10.69
CA LEU A 44 -14.42 -2.72 -10.94
C LEU A 44 -15.62 -2.92 -11.84
N THR A 45 -16.78 -2.99 -11.19
CA THR A 45 -18.11 -3.02 -11.78
C THR A 45 -18.11 -2.27 -13.11
N LYS A 46 -18.32 -3.06 -14.17
CA LYS A 46 -18.47 -2.58 -15.53
C LYS A 46 -19.53 -1.47 -15.53
N LYS A 47 -19.14 -0.26 -15.99
CA LYS A 47 -19.97 0.94 -16.24
C LYS A 47 -20.28 1.80 -15.00
N GLY A 48 -19.38 2.75 -14.69
CA GLY A 48 -19.63 3.84 -13.74
C GLY A 48 -18.58 4.94 -13.85
N LEU A 49 -18.94 6.17 -13.44
CA LEU A 49 -18.02 7.31 -13.36
C LEU A 49 -16.84 6.94 -12.44
N ARG A 50 -15.61 7.19 -12.88
CA ARG A 50 -14.38 6.92 -12.13
C ARG A 50 -13.67 8.21 -11.82
N ILE A 51 -13.42 8.46 -10.55
CA ILE A 51 -12.72 9.66 -10.09
C ILE A 51 -11.50 9.21 -9.31
N TRP A 52 -10.31 9.48 -9.87
CA TRP A 52 -9.06 9.21 -9.20
C TRP A 52 -8.48 10.53 -8.71
N VAL A 53 -8.24 10.62 -7.40
CA VAL A 53 -7.55 11.74 -6.76
C VAL A 53 -6.17 11.30 -6.33
N HIS A 54 -5.15 11.96 -6.87
CA HIS A 54 -3.76 11.79 -6.43
C HIS A 54 -3.39 12.95 -5.50
N ALA A 55 -2.92 12.62 -4.29
CA ALA A 55 -2.40 13.58 -3.32
C ALA A 55 -0.92 13.28 -3.08
N ALA A 56 -0.05 14.28 -3.19
CA ALA A 56 1.39 14.06 -3.10
C ALA A 56 1.87 13.84 -1.65
N SER A 57 1.06 14.24 -0.66
CA SER A 57 1.43 14.20 0.75
C SER A 57 0.25 13.87 1.68
N VAL A 58 0.53 13.31 2.87
CA VAL A 58 -0.44 13.10 3.95
C VAL A 58 -1.18 14.40 4.31
N GLY A 59 -0.49 15.55 4.28
CA GLY A 59 -1.11 16.85 4.54
C GLY A 59 -2.17 17.23 3.50
N GLU A 60 -1.91 16.91 2.24
CA GLU A 60 -2.85 17.14 1.14
C GLU A 60 -4.02 16.16 1.18
N VAL A 61 -3.77 14.88 1.52
CA VAL A 61 -4.84 13.89 1.77
C VAL A 61 -5.79 14.43 2.83
N ASN A 62 -5.27 14.92 3.96
CA ASN A 62 -6.10 15.47 5.04
C ASN A 62 -6.92 16.69 4.60
N ALA A 63 -6.35 17.56 3.75
CA ALA A 63 -7.07 18.71 3.21
C ALA A 63 -8.26 18.28 2.31
N ILE A 64 -8.09 17.21 1.52
CA ILE A 64 -9.12 16.74 0.58
C ILE A 64 -10.13 15.77 1.19
N ILE A 65 -9.96 15.30 2.43
CA ILE A 65 -10.91 14.35 3.07
C ILE A 65 -12.36 14.89 3.02
N HIS A 66 -12.56 16.16 3.36
CA HIS A 66 -13.89 16.77 3.35
C HIS A 66 -14.45 16.88 1.93
N PHE A 67 -13.60 17.24 0.97
CA PHE A 67 -13.97 17.28 -0.45
C PHE A 67 -14.40 15.90 -0.96
N ILE A 68 -13.65 14.84 -0.61
CA ILE A 68 -13.99 13.47 -1.02
C ILE A 68 -15.28 12.98 -0.39
N LYS A 69 -15.58 13.35 0.86
CA LYS A 69 -16.87 13.04 1.49
C LYS A 69 -18.03 13.66 0.71
N LEU A 70 -17.93 14.92 0.31
CA LEU A 70 -18.93 15.59 -0.51
C LEU A 70 -19.04 14.98 -1.91
N LEU A 71 -17.89 14.63 -2.51
CA LEU A 71 -17.83 13.98 -3.81
C LEU A 71 -18.52 12.61 -3.79
N ARG A 72 -18.34 11.84 -2.72
CA ARG A 72 -19.01 10.54 -2.50
C ARG A 72 -20.51 10.69 -2.31
N GLN A 73 -20.96 11.77 -1.67
CA GLN A 73 -22.40 12.07 -1.53
C GLN A 73 -23.05 12.41 -2.87
N ASN A 74 -22.36 13.19 -3.71
CA ASN A 74 -22.86 13.57 -5.05
C ASN A 74 -22.79 12.41 -6.05
N TYR A 75 -21.82 11.51 -5.89
CA TYR A 75 -21.61 10.37 -6.79
C TYR A 75 -21.49 9.04 -6.00
N PRO A 76 -22.60 8.55 -5.40
CA PRO A 76 -22.58 7.36 -4.55
C PRO A 76 -22.25 6.07 -5.31
N SER A 77 -22.57 6.02 -6.60
CA SER A 77 -22.28 4.90 -7.51
C SER A 77 -20.93 5.01 -8.23
N ALA A 78 -20.22 6.14 -8.08
CA ALA A 78 -18.91 6.31 -8.69
C ALA A 78 -17.81 5.60 -7.90
N TRP A 79 -16.82 5.09 -8.63
CA TRP A 79 -15.60 4.57 -8.02
C TRP A 79 -14.67 5.74 -7.73
N ILE A 80 -14.27 5.88 -6.47
CA ILE A 80 -13.35 6.94 -6.02
C ILE A 80 -12.09 6.28 -5.46
N GLY A 81 -10.95 6.51 -6.13
CA GLY A 81 -9.65 6.00 -5.71
C GLY A 81 -8.76 7.15 -5.24
N ILE A 82 -8.06 6.94 -4.11
CA ILE A 82 -7.09 7.89 -3.57
C ILE A 82 -5.72 7.22 -3.59
N SER A 83 -4.76 7.85 -4.27
CA SER A 83 -3.36 7.43 -4.20
C SER A 83 -2.55 8.51 -3.51
N THR A 84 -1.69 8.12 -2.58
CA THR A 84 -0.72 9.01 -1.95
C THR A 84 0.70 8.55 -2.27
N MET A 85 1.63 9.50 -2.42
CA MET A 85 3.04 9.19 -2.64
C MET A 85 3.80 8.96 -1.32
N THR A 86 3.29 9.47 -0.20
CA THR A 86 3.94 9.34 1.11
C THR A 86 3.79 7.93 1.68
N LEU A 87 4.95 7.32 2.01
CA LEU A 87 5.12 6.08 2.77
C LEU A 87 4.40 6.10 4.12
#